data_AF-A0AB40CMB3-F1
#
_entry.id   AF-A0AB40CMB3-F1
#
_cell.length_a   1.000
_cell.length_b   1.000
_cell.length_c   1.000
_cell.angle_alpha   90.00
_cell.angle_beta   90.00
_cell.angle_gamma   90.00
#
_symmetry.space_group_name_H-M   'P 1'
#
loop_
_entity.id
_entity.type
_entity.pdbx_description
1 polymer ?
#
loop_
_entity_poly.entity_id
_entity_poly.type
_entity_poly.pdbx_seq_one_letter_code
_entity_poly.pdbx_strand_id
1 'polypeptide(L)'
;MNCSSRSCTSSIRQRCKFALFRFTCLAHRMYKGLSDDDVRETAYEILLASLFLSGVRVHFSEERKRSRHLKGLRSKKDVSNHRSLPTDSYSELLDIIRVQMEISESMDALIKQGLRGFCSGTMNENVDVPQIALELLTTISKSDFSNEKAYTHWHKRQVNTLEELLLGSHGFVTEQKLSSFFSELKNIRAWVSNNGSAGHVEVLTAIRRFASSLSSKPGKFGIPSETYYWTESYHLNLRLYEKFLSSVFDVLDDGQIIEVAEEIISIFKLTWPTLGITKKIHDILYCWVLFQQFTRTGEVTLLELAFFEIHKVASRSDGDVNEEAYFRSLICSAEVYCYKKKMSLVDAVFFNIKWWCGKQLEDYHLHFNEDNSAIYERMMTLATFVEECLADECRDNECSKLMDATEAASKLVQSFVEKSIQAAYKRVLDLLHIKSKTEQKHPLAILANELKLIVEKDANVFIPILSLHFPQVIMHSSRILHQLYGEQLRPFLEGVTHLSEGAISVLAAATSLERSLTKILGSMCGDGVESLCSNHLQPYQVYFAVSFLFT
;
A
#
# COMPACT_ATOMS: atom_id res chain seq x y z
N MET A 1 2.41 31.34 34.90
CA MET A 1 3.04 32.04 33.77
C MET A 1 3.47 31.02 32.74
N ASN A 2 2.75 31.01 31.61
CA ASN A 2 3.01 30.50 30.26
C ASN A 2 3.99 29.34 29.99
N CYS A 3 3.39 28.24 29.53
CA CYS A 3 3.71 27.36 28.41
C CYS A 3 4.91 27.67 27.50
N SER A 4 5.56 26.59 27.02
CA SER A 4 5.65 26.32 25.58
C SER A 4 5.95 24.84 25.27
N SER A 5 4.89 24.08 24.95
CA SER A 5 4.73 23.30 23.71
C SER A 5 5.97 22.58 23.13
N ARG A 6 6.26 21.36 23.58
CA ARG A 6 7.02 20.34 22.82
C ARG A 6 6.65 18.92 23.26
N SER A 7 5.46 18.39 22.93
CA SER A 7 5.20 16.95 23.14
C SER A 7 4.01 16.31 22.40
N CYS A 8 3.58 16.77 21.21
CA CYS A 8 2.46 16.10 20.50
C CYS A 8 2.75 15.58 19.08
N THR A 9 3.96 15.70 18.54
CA THR A 9 4.30 15.10 17.23
C THR A 9 4.93 13.70 17.34
N SER A 10 5.03 13.12 18.55
CA SER A 10 5.71 11.84 18.78
C SER A 10 4.79 10.61 18.80
N SER A 11 3.46 10.78 18.77
CA SER A 11 2.52 9.64 18.82
C SER A 11 2.48 8.85 17.50
N ILE A 12 2.39 9.55 16.36
CA ILE A 12 2.48 8.91 15.02
C ILE A 12 3.92 8.43 14.72
N ARG A 13 4.92 9.10 15.32
CA ARG A 13 6.34 8.73 15.20
C ARG A 13 6.78 7.63 16.17
N GLN A 14 5.89 7.08 16.99
CA GLN A 14 6.20 5.88 17.74
C GLN A 14 6.48 4.80 16.70
N ARG A 15 7.77 4.55 16.45
CA ARG A 15 8.29 3.64 15.43
C ARG A 15 7.42 2.40 15.39
N CYS A 16 6.47 2.40 14.46
CA CYS A 16 5.86 1.21 13.91
C CYS A 16 6.98 0.49 13.18
N LYS A 17 7.91 -0.10 13.92
CA LYS A 17 8.57 -1.36 13.55
C LYS A 17 7.54 -2.49 13.63
N PHE A 18 6.31 -2.23 13.19
CA PHE A 18 5.53 -3.29 12.62
C PHE A 18 6.18 -3.47 11.28
N ALA A 19 6.88 -4.59 11.12
CA ALA A 19 6.96 -5.16 9.81
C ALA A 19 5.52 -5.12 9.30
N LEU A 20 5.21 -4.20 8.37
CA LEU A 20 4.31 -4.55 7.30
C LEU A 20 4.68 -6.00 7.02
N PHE A 21 3.71 -6.91 7.04
CA PHE A 21 3.95 -8.18 6.37
C PHE A 21 4.72 -7.83 5.10
N ARG A 22 5.78 -8.59 4.78
CA ARG A 22 6.43 -8.51 3.47
C ARG A 22 5.41 -8.98 2.41
N PHE A 23 4.32 -8.26 2.29
CA PHE A 23 3.43 -8.13 1.17
C PHE A 23 4.12 -7.10 0.30
N THR A 24 5.09 -7.59 -0.46
CA THR A 24 5.15 -7.14 -1.84
C THR A 24 3.79 -7.50 -2.43
N CYS A 25 2.91 -6.51 -2.67
CA CYS A 25 1.96 -6.68 -3.77
C CYS A 25 2.80 -7.16 -4.96
N LEU A 26 2.32 -8.17 -5.68
CA LEU A 26 3.13 -8.95 -6.62
C LEU A 26 4.05 -9.99 -5.95
N ALA A 27 3.60 -10.63 -4.86
CA ALA A 27 4.24 -11.82 -4.30
C ALA A 27 4.06 -13.03 -5.24
N HIS A 28 4.67 -12.94 -6.41
CA HIS A 28 5.60 -13.97 -6.79
C HIS A 28 6.94 -13.62 -6.15
N ARG A 29 7.34 -14.39 -5.13
CA ARG A 29 8.73 -14.33 -4.64
C ARG A 29 9.58 -14.69 -5.86
N MET A 30 10.20 -13.70 -6.50
CA MET A 30 10.96 -13.94 -7.74
C MET A 30 11.89 -15.12 -7.52
N TYR A 31 11.75 -16.13 -8.36
CA TYR A 31 12.35 -17.43 -8.10
C TYR A 31 13.88 -17.37 -8.14
N LYS A 32 14.46 -16.32 -8.77
CA LYS A 32 15.88 -16.26 -9.12
C LYS A 32 16.72 -15.23 -8.36
N GLY A 33 16.17 -14.59 -7.32
CA GLY A 33 16.95 -13.77 -6.39
C GLY A 33 17.37 -12.40 -6.95
N LEU A 34 16.54 -11.80 -7.81
CA LEU A 34 16.65 -10.39 -8.18
C LEU A 34 16.38 -9.52 -6.94
N SER A 35 17.34 -8.66 -6.62
CA SER A 35 17.23 -7.67 -5.55
C SER A 35 16.34 -6.50 -5.97
N ASP A 36 16.03 -5.63 -5.01
CA ASP A 36 15.25 -4.43 -5.28
C ASP A 36 16.00 -3.46 -6.22
N ASP A 37 17.32 -3.36 -6.04
CA ASP A 37 18.24 -2.60 -6.90
C ASP A 37 18.27 -3.18 -8.32
N ASP A 38 18.29 -4.52 -8.45
CA ASP A 38 18.28 -5.16 -9.77
C ASP A 38 17.02 -4.78 -10.55
N VAL A 39 15.84 -4.81 -9.91
CA VAL A 39 14.58 -4.42 -10.56
C VAL A 39 14.58 -2.94 -10.91
N ARG A 40 15.12 -2.07 -10.03
CA ARG A 40 15.21 -0.63 -10.28
C ARG A 40 16.10 -0.31 -11.48
N GLU A 41 17.28 -0.90 -11.55
CA GLU A 41 18.21 -0.67 -12.66
C GLU A 41 17.66 -1.24 -13.98
N THR A 42 17.03 -2.41 -13.98
CA THR A 42 16.35 -2.95 -15.17
C THR A 42 15.18 -2.09 -15.61
N ALA A 43 14.42 -1.49 -14.69
CA ALA A 43 13.37 -0.55 -15.05
C ALA A 43 13.95 0.66 -15.79
N TYR A 44 15.07 1.23 -15.31
CA TYR A 44 15.74 2.34 -16.00
C TYR A 44 16.22 1.98 -17.41
N GLU A 45 16.75 0.76 -17.60
CA GLU A 45 17.14 0.25 -18.93
C GLU A 45 15.96 0.22 -19.91
N ILE A 46 14.79 -0.24 -19.44
CA ILE A 46 13.55 -0.29 -20.23
C ILE A 46 13.07 1.11 -20.57
N LEU A 47 13.11 2.05 -19.61
CA LEU A 47 12.74 3.44 -19.84
C LEU A 47 13.54 4.06 -20.98
N LEU A 48 14.87 3.91 -20.93
CA LEU A 48 15.75 4.43 -21.98
C LEU A 48 15.44 3.77 -23.33
N ALA A 49 15.28 2.44 -23.37
CA ALA A 49 14.92 1.74 -24.60
C ALA A 49 13.59 2.25 -25.20
N SER A 50 12.54 2.37 -24.39
CA SER A 50 11.25 2.90 -24.83
C SER A 50 11.36 4.34 -25.32
N LEU A 51 12.18 5.17 -24.68
CA LEU A 51 12.44 6.53 -25.13
C LEU A 51 13.13 6.56 -26.49
N PHE A 52 14.18 5.75 -26.69
CA PHE A 52 14.86 5.69 -27.99
C PHE A 52 13.94 5.20 -29.12
N LEU A 53 13.05 4.24 -28.84
CA LEU A 53 12.07 3.72 -29.81
C LEU A 53 10.97 4.73 -30.15
N SER A 54 10.60 5.60 -29.21
CA SER A 54 9.58 6.63 -29.43
C SER A 54 10.01 7.73 -30.42
N GLY A 55 11.28 7.74 -30.86
CA GLY A 55 11.80 8.74 -31.79
C GLY A 55 11.97 10.15 -31.20
N VAL A 56 11.76 10.32 -29.89
CA VAL A 56 12.04 11.56 -29.17
C VAL A 56 13.54 11.83 -29.26
N ARG A 57 13.92 12.81 -30.09
CA ARG A 57 15.33 13.23 -30.23
C ARG A 57 15.79 13.90 -28.95
N VAL A 58 16.41 13.15 -28.05
CA VAL A 58 17.16 13.70 -26.92
C VAL A 58 18.61 13.90 -27.36
N HIS A 59 19.09 15.14 -27.35
CA HIS A 59 20.51 15.42 -27.55
C HIS A 59 21.27 15.04 -26.28
N PHE A 60 21.89 13.87 -26.26
CA PHE A 60 22.85 13.50 -25.23
C PHE A 60 24.12 14.31 -25.46
N SER A 61 24.24 15.47 -24.83
CA SER A 61 25.47 16.26 -24.88
C SER A 61 26.57 15.50 -24.15
N GLU A 62 27.51 14.93 -24.91
CA GLU A 62 28.82 14.56 -24.36
C GLU A 62 29.49 15.85 -23.85
N GLU A 63 29.86 15.83 -22.57
CA GLU A 63 30.71 16.79 -21.87
C GLU A 63 30.15 18.20 -21.55
N ARG A 64 29.90 18.43 -20.25
CA ARG A 64 30.53 19.54 -19.50
C ARG A 64 30.47 19.26 -17.99
N LYS A 65 31.63 18.94 -17.41
CA LYS A 65 31.86 18.93 -15.96
C LYS A 65 31.44 20.26 -15.34
N ARG A 66 30.31 20.30 -14.62
CA ARG A 66 30.05 21.25 -13.53
C ARG A 66 29.20 20.59 -12.46
N SER A 67 29.86 20.16 -11.39
CA SER A 67 29.24 19.81 -10.12
C SER A 67 28.50 21.04 -9.56
N ARG A 68 27.19 21.14 -9.79
CA ARG A 68 26.32 22.00 -8.98
C ARG A 68 25.73 21.15 -7.88
N HIS A 69 26.34 21.27 -6.70
CA HIS A 69 25.75 20.85 -5.45
C HIS A 69 24.35 21.44 -5.34
N LEU A 70 23.37 20.60 -5.00
CA LEU A 70 21.99 20.97 -4.70
C LEU A 70 21.97 22.07 -3.63
N LYS A 71 21.90 23.33 -4.07
CA LYS A 71 21.67 24.49 -3.21
C LYS A 71 20.39 25.16 -3.68
N GLY A 72 19.33 24.91 -2.91
CA GLY A 72 18.18 25.81 -2.76
C GLY A 72 17.19 25.80 -3.91
N LEU A 73 16.28 24.82 -3.89
CA LEU A 73 14.95 25.01 -4.48
C LEU A 73 14.24 26.10 -3.67
N ARG A 74 14.18 27.31 -4.23
CA ARG A 74 13.33 28.40 -3.74
C ARG A 74 12.39 28.82 -4.86
N SER A 75 11.12 28.84 -4.48
CA SER A 75 9.92 29.17 -5.26
C SER A 75 10.11 30.29 -6.29
N LYS A 76 9.60 30.06 -7.50
CA LYS A 76 9.06 31.15 -8.32
C LYS A 76 7.74 30.71 -8.95
N LYS A 77 6.72 31.51 -8.64
CA LYS A 77 5.33 31.45 -9.04
C LYS A 77 5.15 31.85 -10.52
N ASP A 78 4.09 31.29 -11.09
CA ASP A 78 3.25 31.74 -12.22
C ASP A 78 3.81 31.58 -13.64
N VAL A 79 3.18 30.74 -14.49
CA VAL A 79 1.99 31.02 -15.34
C VAL A 79 1.77 29.81 -16.26
N SER A 80 0.51 29.38 -16.41
CA SER A 80 0.09 28.30 -17.30
C SER A 80 0.31 28.62 -18.78
N ASN A 81 0.67 27.60 -19.56
CA ASN A 81 0.19 27.37 -20.92
C ASN A 81 0.67 26.01 -21.44
N HIS A 82 -0.25 25.19 -21.94
CA HIS A 82 0.05 23.99 -22.70
C HIS A 82 0.94 24.34 -23.91
N ARG A 83 2.20 23.91 -23.86
CA ARG A 83 3.13 24.01 -24.99
C ARG A 83 3.96 22.73 -25.04
N SER A 84 4.16 22.20 -26.25
CA SER A 84 5.06 21.08 -26.51
C SER A 84 6.41 21.31 -25.83
N LEU A 85 6.86 20.35 -25.01
CA LEU A 85 8.13 20.41 -24.29
C LEU A 85 9.29 20.62 -25.27
N PRO A 86 10.14 21.64 -25.09
CA PRO A 86 11.40 21.77 -25.82
C PRO A 86 12.29 20.54 -25.57
N THR A 87 13.08 20.15 -26.58
CA THR A 87 14.02 19.03 -26.51
C THR A 87 14.98 19.07 -25.32
N ASP A 88 15.36 20.26 -24.84
CA ASP A 88 16.22 20.44 -23.67
C ASP A 88 15.53 19.99 -22.35
N SER A 89 14.20 20.00 -22.30
CA SER A 89 13.41 19.64 -21.11
C SER A 89 13.47 18.14 -20.81
N TYR A 90 13.58 17.26 -21.82
CA TYR A 90 13.70 15.81 -21.59
C TYR A 90 15.05 15.42 -21.00
N SER A 91 16.13 16.12 -21.35
CA SER A 91 17.45 15.84 -20.75
C SER A 91 17.44 16.13 -19.26
N GLU A 92 16.86 17.26 -18.85
CA GLU A 92 16.74 17.64 -17.44
C GLU A 92 15.85 16.66 -16.66
N LEU A 93 14.69 16.26 -17.23
CA LEU A 93 13.81 15.27 -16.60
C LEU A 93 14.46 13.89 -16.49
N LEU A 94 15.25 13.46 -17.48
CA LEU A 94 15.99 12.20 -17.40
C LEU A 94 17.08 12.22 -16.34
N ASP A 95 17.75 13.37 -16.15
CA ASP A 95 18.72 13.53 -15.07
C ASP A 95 18.04 13.45 -13.70
N ILE A 96 16.84 14.03 -13.55
CA ILE A 96 16.03 13.90 -12.34
C ILE A 96 15.64 12.43 -12.12
N ILE A 97 15.07 11.76 -13.13
CA ILE A 97 14.68 10.34 -13.04
C ILE A 97 15.90 9.48 -12.67
N ARG A 98 17.06 9.72 -13.30
CA ARG A 98 18.31 9.00 -13.00
C ARG A 98 18.69 9.13 -11.53
N VAL A 99 18.61 10.34 -10.96
CA VAL A 99 18.92 10.59 -9.54
C VAL A 99 17.88 9.93 -8.63
N GLN A 100 16.59 10.07 -8.93
CA GLN A 100 15.51 9.47 -8.13
C GLN A 100 15.53 7.93 -8.18
N MET A 101 15.98 7.35 -9.29
CA MET A 101 16.20 5.90 -9.44
C MET A 101 17.61 5.46 -8.99
N GLU A 102 18.40 6.36 -8.39
CA GLU A 102 19.74 6.10 -7.86
C GLU A 102 20.71 5.47 -8.87
N ILE A 103 20.58 5.82 -10.15
CA ILE A 103 21.42 5.30 -11.23
C ILE A 103 22.68 6.15 -11.36
N SER A 104 23.86 5.52 -11.32
CA SER A 104 25.13 6.23 -11.51
C SER A 104 25.28 6.76 -12.93
N GLU A 105 25.97 7.90 -13.10
CA GLU A 105 26.27 8.48 -14.42
C GLU A 105 27.02 7.51 -15.33
N SER A 106 27.93 6.70 -14.77
CA SER A 106 28.65 5.68 -15.53
C SER A 106 27.72 4.58 -16.06
N MET A 107 26.76 4.13 -15.24
CA MET A 107 25.80 3.12 -15.69
C MET A 107 24.84 3.67 -16.73
N ASP A 108 24.35 4.91 -16.53
CA ASP A 108 23.52 5.59 -17.52
C ASP A 108 24.22 5.72 -18.89
N ALA A 109 25.48 6.16 -18.89
CA ALA A 109 26.27 6.26 -20.13
C ALA A 109 26.44 4.90 -20.83
N LEU A 110 26.70 3.84 -20.06
CA LEU A 110 26.83 2.47 -20.58
C LEU A 110 25.55 1.94 -21.19
N ILE A 111 24.41 2.13 -20.51
CA ILE A 111 23.10 1.70 -21.01
C ILE A 111 22.77 2.46 -22.30
N LYS A 112 22.97 3.78 -22.32
CA LYS A 112 22.79 4.60 -23.52
C LYS A 112 23.67 4.10 -24.67
N GLN A 113 24.96 3.84 -24.42
CA GLN A 113 25.89 3.29 -25.40
C GLN A 113 25.40 1.94 -25.95
N GLY A 114 25.01 1.02 -25.07
CA GLY A 114 24.53 -0.31 -25.43
C GLY A 114 23.25 -0.29 -26.27
N LEU A 115 22.39 0.71 -26.08
CA LEU A 115 21.13 0.86 -26.81
C LEU A 115 21.26 1.70 -28.11
N ARG A 116 22.39 2.36 -28.38
CA ARG A 116 22.56 3.18 -29.60
C ARG A 116 22.30 2.40 -30.90
N GLY A 117 22.73 1.13 -30.95
CA GLY A 117 22.55 0.26 -32.11
C GLY A 117 21.16 -0.36 -32.23
N PHE A 118 20.44 -0.46 -31.10
CA PHE A 118 19.18 -1.17 -30.99
C PHE A 118 18.09 -0.57 -31.90
N CYS A 119 18.06 0.75 -32.05
CA CYS A 119 16.96 1.46 -32.73
C CYS A 119 17.15 1.65 -34.24
N SER A 120 18.29 1.25 -34.81
CA SER A 120 18.54 1.39 -36.26
C SER A 120 17.92 0.27 -37.11
N GLY A 121 17.46 -0.83 -36.50
CA GLY A 121 16.95 -2.02 -37.22
C GLY A 121 15.47 -2.37 -36.98
N THR A 122 14.83 -1.83 -35.93
CA THR A 122 13.56 -2.34 -35.36
C THR A 122 12.41 -1.32 -35.36
N MET A 123 12.44 -0.32 -36.25
CA MET A 123 11.51 0.83 -36.29
C MET A 123 10.00 0.51 -36.46
N ASN A 124 9.55 -0.74 -36.41
CA ASN A 124 8.14 -1.13 -36.52
C ASN A 124 7.74 -2.40 -35.75
N GLU A 125 8.62 -2.97 -34.91
CA GLU A 125 8.31 -4.19 -34.14
C GLU A 125 8.05 -3.86 -32.67
N ASN A 126 7.05 -4.54 -32.06
CA ASN A 126 6.80 -4.41 -30.63
C ASN A 126 8.03 -4.94 -29.86
N VAL A 127 8.66 -4.07 -29.09
CA VAL A 127 9.83 -4.42 -28.30
C VAL A 127 9.44 -4.87 -26.91
N ASP A 128 9.93 -6.04 -26.54
CA ASP A 128 9.72 -6.68 -25.25
C ASP A 128 10.97 -6.66 -24.37
N VAL A 129 10.79 -6.77 -23.05
CA VAL A 129 11.89 -6.75 -22.05
C VAL A 129 13.03 -7.73 -22.37
N PRO A 130 12.78 -9.00 -22.81
CA PRO A 130 13.87 -9.91 -23.15
C PRO A 130 14.74 -9.44 -24.31
N GLN A 131 14.15 -8.75 -25.30
CA GLN A 131 14.90 -8.24 -26.45
C GLN A 131 15.87 -7.13 -26.03
N ILE A 132 15.44 -6.24 -25.14
CA ILE A 132 16.26 -5.16 -24.56
C ILE A 132 17.44 -5.77 -23.78
N ALA A 133 17.18 -6.72 -22.88
CA ALA A 133 18.23 -7.36 -22.09
C ALA A 133 19.23 -8.14 -22.95
N LEU A 134 18.76 -8.83 -23.99
CA LEU A 134 19.63 -9.53 -24.95
C LEU A 134 20.47 -8.57 -25.78
N GLU A 135 19.94 -7.42 -26.17
CA GLU A 135 20.72 -6.41 -26.86
C GLU A 135 21.85 -5.89 -25.98
N LEU A 136 21.53 -5.49 -24.75
CA LEU A 136 22.53 -5.03 -23.77
C LEU A 136 23.62 -6.08 -23.52
N LEU A 137 23.26 -7.37 -23.39
CA LEU A 137 24.21 -8.47 -23.26
C LEU A 137 25.08 -8.70 -24.50
N THR A 138 24.61 -8.30 -25.68
CA THR A 138 25.35 -8.44 -26.94
C THR A 138 26.29 -7.26 -27.17
N THR A 139 25.87 -6.05 -26.79
CA THR A 139 26.60 -4.81 -27.10
C THR A 139 27.57 -4.38 -26.01
N ILE A 140 27.26 -4.64 -24.74
CA ILE A 140 28.09 -4.24 -23.60
C ILE A 140 29.04 -5.38 -23.22
N SER A 141 30.33 -5.05 -23.13
CA SER A 141 31.43 -5.98 -22.85
C SER A 141 32.07 -5.72 -21.49
N LYS A 142 32.89 -6.66 -20.99
CA LYS A 142 33.65 -6.47 -19.74
C LYS A 142 34.56 -5.24 -19.79
N SER A 143 35.12 -4.90 -20.96
CA SER A 143 36.02 -3.75 -21.13
C SER A 143 35.34 -2.40 -20.95
N ASP A 144 34.01 -2.33 -21.05
CA ASP A 144 33.27 -1.09 -20.85
C ASP A 144 33.14 -0.73 -19.35
N PHE A 145 33.43 -1.67 -18.45
CA PHE A 145 33.37 -1.46 -17.01
C PHE A 145 34.73 -1.11 -16.42
N SER A 146 34.74 -0.13 -15.51
CA SER A 146 35.91 0.23 -14.71
C SER A 146 36.27 -0.81 -13.64
N ASN A 147 35.32 -1.66 -13.25
CA ASN A 147 35.47 -2.63 -12.17
C ASN A 147 34.83 -3.97 -12.53
N GLU A 148 35.59 -5.07 -12.39
CA GLU A 148 35.11 -6.43 -12.63
C GLU A 148 33.89 -6.80 -11.76
N LYS A 149 33.80 -6.28 -10.53
CA LYS A 149 32.62 -6.50 -9.67
C LYS A 149 31.36 -5.87 -10.26
N ALA A 150 31.48 -4.68 -10.85
CA ALA A 150 30.35 -3.99 -11.47
C ALA A 150 29.85 -4.75 -12.70
N TYR A 151 30.76 -5.21 -13.57
CA TYR A 151 30.41 -6.08 -14.69
C TYR A 151 29.75 -7.38 -14.23
N THR A 152 30.32 -8.04 -13.21
CA THR A 152 29.79 -9.31 -12.67
C THR A 152 28.37 -9.13 -12.14
N HIS A 153 28.11 -8.02 -11.43
CA HIS A 153 26.79 -7.71 -10.90
C HIS A 153 25.78 -7.41 -12.00
N TRP A 154 26.13 -6.52 -12.93
CA TRP A 154 25.30 -6.19 -14.10
C TRP A 154 24.99 -7.42 -14.95
N HIS A 155 26.00 -8.23 -15.28
CA HIS A 155 25.84 -9.45 -16.08
C HIS A 155 24.90 -10.44 -15.39
N LYS A 156 25.11 -10.68 -14.08
CA LYS A 156 24.23 -11.54 -13.29
C LYS A 156 22.79 -11.03 -13.28
N ARG A 157 22.58 -9.71 -13.17
CA ARG A 157 21.24 -9.10 -13.28
C ARG A 157 20.60 -9.42 -14.62
N GLN A 158 21.27 -9.11 -15.73
CA GLN A 158 20.73 -9.35 -17.08
C GLN A 158 20.31 -10.81 -17.28
N VAL A 159 21.17 -11.75 -16.87
CA VAL A 159 20.92 -13.18 -16.97
C VAL A 159 19.74 -13.62 -16.09
N ASN A 160 19.67 -13.13 -14.85
CA ASN A 160 18.57 -13.45 -13.93
C ASN A 160 17.23 -12.86 -14.41
N THR A 161 17.24 -11.66 -14.97
CA THR A 161 16.05 -11.04 -15.58
C THR A 161 15.54 -11.87 -16.76
N LEU A 162 16.43 -12.27 -17.68
CA LEU A 162 16.07 -13.14 -18.80
C LEU A 162 15.57 -14.50 -18.35
N GLU A 163 16.20 -15.08 -17.33
CA GLU A 163 15.79 -16.38 -16.79
C GLU A 163 14.41 -16.31 -16.14
N GLU A 164 14.10 -15.26 -15.37
CA GLU A 164 12.77 -15.08 -14.78
C GLU A 164 11.69 -14.92 -15.86
N LEU A 165 11.98 -14.14 -16.92
CA LEU A 165 11.04 -13.89 -18.02
C LEU A 165 10.80 -15.14 -18.89
N LEU A 166 11.85 -15.90 -19.19
CA LEU A 166 11.79 -17.00 -20.16
C LEU A 166 11.52 -18.37 -19.52
N LEU A 167 11.81 -18.57 -18.23
CA LEU A 167 11.54 -19.83 -17.52
C LEU A 167 10.32 -19.75 -16.58
N GLY A 168 9.73 -18.58 -16.35
CA GLY A 168 8.60 -18.43 -15.45
C GLY A 168 7.31 -19.15 -15.88
N SER A 169 7.16 -19.49 -17.17
CA SER A 169 5.84 -19.73 -17.79
C SER A 169 5.75 -20.92 -18.75
N HIS A 170 6.66 -21.90 -18.70
CA HIS A 170 6.74 -22.96 -19.73
C HIS A 170 6.75 -24.42 -19.25
N GLY A 171 6.55 -25.33 -20.21
CA GLY A 171 6.48 -26.78 -19.99
C GLY A 171 7.87 -27.46 -19.98
N PHE A 172 7.93 -28.56 -19.23
CA PHE A 172 9.12 -29.29 -18.77
C PHE A 172 10.27 -29.54 -19.77
N VAL A 173 10.00 -29.74 -21.07
CA VAL A 173 11.03 -30.17 -22.04
C VAL A 173 11.85 -29.00 -22.59
N THR A 174 11.21 -27.85 -22.82
CA THR A 174 11.89 -26.63 -23.32
C THR A 174 12.71 -25.96 -22.22
N GLU A 175 12.31 -26.14 -20.97
CA GLU A 175 13.00 -25.63 -19.78
C GLU A 175 14.41 -26.21 -19.62
N GLN A 176 14.64 -27.49 -19.95
CA GLN A 176 15.95 -28.13 -19.74
C GLN A 176 17.05 -27.54 -20.63
N LYS A 177 16.78 -27.31 -21.94
CA LYS A 177 17.76 -26.71 -22.86
C LYS A 177 18.01 -25.24 -22.57
N LEU A 178 16.98 -24.48 -22.22
CA LEU A 178 17.16 -23.09 -21.79
C LEU A 178 17.93 -23.02 -20.47
N SER A 179 17.65 -23.93 -19.54
CA SER A 179 18.38 -24.01 -18.27
C SER A 179 19.87 -24.30 -18.47
N SER A 180 20.26 -25.10 -19.47
CA SER A 180 21.69 -25.29 -19.78
C SER A 180 22.34 -24.01 -20.32
N PHE A 181 21.68 -23.27 -21.21
CA PHE A 181 22.18 -21.99 -21.71
C PHE A 181 22.32 -20.95 -20.59
N PHE A 182 21.35 -20.87 -19.68
CA PHE A 182 21.44 -19.98 -18.51
C PHE A 182 22.53 -20.40 -17.52
N SER A 183 22.76 -21.71 -17.36
CA SER A 183 23.85 -22.21 -16.51
C SER A 183 25.23 -21.81 -17.06
N GLU A 184 25.38 -21.83 -18.39
CA GLU A 184 26.58 -21.36 -19.07
C GLU A 184 26.78 -19.84 -18.90
N LEU A 185 25.73 -19.04 -19.11
CA LEU A 185 25.77 -17.59 -18.88
C LEU A 185 26.15 -17.25 -17.43
N LYS A 186 25.60 -17.96 -16.44
CA LYS A 186 25.91 -17.72 -15.02
C LYS A 186 27.36 -18.04 -14.65
N ASN A 187 28.07 -18.86 -15.43
CA ASN A 187 29.48 -19.13 -15.21
C ASN A 187 30.35 -17.98 -15.76
N ILE A 188 30.32 -16.84 -15.06
CA ILE A 188 30.97 -15.60 -15.50
C ILE A 188 32.47 -15.78 -15.75
N ARG A 189 33.17 -16.65 -15.00
CA ARG A 189 34.60 -16.91 -15.25
C ARG A 189 34.83 -17.58 -16.60
N ALA A 190 34.06 -18.62 -16.91
CA ALA A 190 34.13 -19.29 -18.20
C ALA A 190 33.67 -18.35 -19.33
N TRP A 191 32.59 -17.60 -19.09
CA TRP A 191 32.05 -16.61 -20.02
C TRP A 191 33.08 -15.53 -20.37
N VAL A 192 33.70 -14.91 -19.37
CA VAL A 192 34.72 -13.86 -19.62
C VAL A 192 35.96 -14.44 -20.31
N SER A 193 36.37 -15.67 -19.98
CA SER A 193 37.56 -16.30 -20.57
C SER A 193 37.36 -16.70 -22.03
N ASN A 194 36.13 -16.97 -22.44
CA ASN A 194 35.75 -17.38 -23.81
C ASN A 194 35.11 -16.24 -24.63
N ASN A 195 35.17 -15.00 -24.13
CA ASN A 195 34.49 -13.85 -24.72
C ASN A 195 34.84 -13.67 -26.20
N GLY A 196 33.81 -13.62 -27.06
CA GLY A 196 33.97 -13.52 -28.53
C GLY A 196 34.19 -14.85 -29.27
N SER A 197 34.14 -16.01 -28.60
CA SER A 197 34.13 -17.31 -29.28
C SER A 197 32.80 -17.58 -29.99
N ALA A 198 32.81 -18.46 -31.00
CA ALA A 198 31.60 -18.88 -31.72
C ALA A 198 30.49 -19.41 -30.79
N GLY A 199 30.86 -20.02 -29.66
CA GLY A 199 29.91 -20.53 -28.66
C GLY A 199 29.12 -19.43 -27.94
N HIS A 200 29.72 -18.26 -27.67
CA HIS A 200 29.01 -17.13 -27.05
C HIS A 200 27.88 -16.60 -27.95
N VAL A 201 28.21 -16.43 -29.22
CA VAL A 201 27.24 -15.96 -30.22
C VAL A 201 26.14 -17.01 -30.37
N GLU A 202 26.48 -18.30 -30.38
CA GLU A 202 25.51 -19.39 -30.45
C GLU A 202 24.53 -19.40 -29.28
N VAL A 203 25.01 -19.27 -28.03
CA VAL A 203 24.16 -19.24 -26.83
C VAL A 203 23.20 -18.05 -26.85
N LEU A 204 23.71 -16.83 -27.07
CA LEU A 204 22.86 -15.63 -27.14
C LEU A 204 21.88 -15.70 -28.31
N THR A 205 22.30 -16.24 -29.46
CA THR A 205 21.42 -16.42 -30.63
C THR A 205 20.34 -17.46 -30.36
N ALA A 206 20.65 -18.54 -29.62
CA ALA A 206 19.68 -19.54 -29.23
C ALA A 206 18.62 -18.98 -28.28
N ILE A 207 19.03 -18.21 -27.26
CA ILE A 207 18.10 -17.52 -26.36
C ILE A 207 17.28 -16.49 -27.12
N ARG A 208 17.90 -15.71 -28.01
CA ARG A 208 17.19 -14.74 -28.87
C ARG A 208 16.14 -15.41 -29.75
N ARG A 209 16.49 -16.52 -30.43
CA ARG A 209 15.52 -17.31 -31.21
C ARG A 209 14.34 -17.77 -30.36
N PHE A 210 14.60 -18.20 -29.13
CA PHE A 210 13.55 -18.59 -28.21
C PHE A 210 12.65 -17.41 -27.83
N ALA A 211 13.25 -16.30 -27.39
CA ALA A 211 12.51 -15.10 -27.02
C ALA A 211 11.67 -14.53 -28.17
N SER A 212 12.20 -14.50 -29.39
CA SER A 212 11.48 -14.09 -30.59
C SER A 212 10.33 -15.03 -30.94
N SER A 213 10.52 -16.35 -30.78
CA SER A 213 9.45 -17.33 -30.99
C SER A 213 8.29 -17.17 -30.01
N LEU A 214 8.54 -16.64 -28.80
CA LEU A 214 7.48 -16.31 -27.85
C LEU A 214 6.80 -15.00 -28.21
N SER A 215 7.59 -13.97 -28.53
CA SER A 215 7.09 -12.65 -28.95
C SER A 215 6.19 -12.73 -30.19
N SER A 216 6.45 -13.67 -31.11
CA SER A 216 5.61 -13.91 -32.30
C SER A 216 4.26 -14.57 -32.02
N LYS A 217 4.00 -15.04 -30.78
CA LYS A 217 2.69 -15.60 -30.43
C LYS A 217 1.68 -14.47 -30.30
N PRO A 218 0.42 -14.67 -30.73
CA PRO A 218 -0.61 -13.67 -30.57
C PRO A 218 -0.87 -13.39 -29.08
N GLY A 219 -1.24 -12.15 -28.78
CA GLY A 219 -1.79 -11.76 -27.49
C GLY A 219 -3.04 -12.59 -27.14
N LYS A 220 -3.35 -12.66 -25.85
CA LYS A 220 -4.46 -13.46 -25.32
C LYS A 220 -5.79 -12.69 -25.30
N PHE A 221 -5.73 -11.38 -25.15
CA PHE A 221 -6.90 -10.53 -24.94
C PHE A 221 -7.29 -9.72 -26.18
N GLY A 222 -6.45 -9.69 -27.21
CA GLY A 222 -6.72 -8.97 -28.46
C GLY A 222 -6.56 -7.45 -28.32
N ILE A 223 -5.74 -7.00 -27.37
CA ILE A 223 -5.45 -5.58 -27.17
C ILE A 223 -4.45 -5.11 -28.25
N PRO A 224 -4.61 -3.89 -28.81
CA PRO A 224 -3.63 -3.36 -29.76
C PRO A 224 -2.22 -3.35 -29.17
N SER A 225 -1.24 -3.85 -29.95
CA SER A 225 0.16 -4.00 -29.52
C SER A 225 0.40 -4.95 -28.34
N GLU A 226 -0.60 -5.76 -27.96
CA GLU A 226 -0.42 -6.80 -26.94
C GLU A 226 0.68 -7.77 -27.37
N THR A 227 1.62 -8.01 -26.45
CA THR A 227 2.68 -9.00 -26.64
C THR A 227 2.51 -10.17 -25.70
N TYR A 228 3.08 -11.32 -26.05
CA TYR A 228 3.03 -12.54 -25.23
C TYR A 228 3.44 -12.30 -23.76
N TYR A 229 4.43 -11.43 -23.54
CA TYR A 229 4.98 -11.17 -22.21
C TYR A 229 4.06 -10.32 -21.33
N TRP A 230 3.08 -9.63 -21.89
CA TRP A 230 2.08 -8.89 -21.12
C TRP A 230 1.29 -9.80 -20.19
N THR A 231 1.00 -11.02 -20.63
CA THR A 231 0.17 -11.98 -19.88
C THR A 231 0.99 -13.03 -19.17
N GLU A 232 2.16 -13.36 -19.70
CA GLU A 232 2.95 -14.49 -19.23
C GLU A 232 4.05 -14.05 -18.27
N SER A 233 4.43 -12.77 -18.30
CA SER A 233 5.48 -12.20 -17.44
C SER A 233 5.03 -10.94 -16.69
N TYR A 234 3.71 -10.71 -16.59
CA TYR A 234 3.15 -9.52 -15.93
C TYR A 234 3.70 -9.30 -14.52
N HIS A 235 3.99 -10.35 -13.75
CA HIS A 235 4.54 -10.21 -12.40
C HIS A 235 5.81 -9.35 -12.37
N LEU A 236 6.76 -9.59 -13.28
CA LEU A 236 7.97 -8.78 -13.35
C LEU A 236 7.67 -7.41 -13.96
N ASN A 237 6.84 -7.34 -14.99
CA ASN A 237 6.49 -6.06 -15.63
C ASN A 237 5.84 -5.07 -14.65
N LEU A 238 4.89 -5.54 -13.83
CA LEU A 238 4.25 -4.74 -12.80
C LEU A 238 5.26 -4.29 -11.73
N ARG A 239 6.23 -5.14 -11.35
CA ARG A 239 7.29 -4.78 -10.40
C ARG A 239 8.26 -3.74 -10.97
N LEU A 240 8.58 -3.84 -12.26
CA LEU A 240 9.39 -2.83 -12.95
C LEU A 240 8.65 -1.49 -12.97
N TYR A 241 7.35 -1.49 -13.27
CA TYR A 241 6.54 -0.28 -13.26
C TYR A 241 6.36 0.30 -11.86
N GLU A 242 6.23 -0.53 -10.83
CA GLU A 242 6.23 -0.09 -9.42
C GLU A 242 7.50 0.70 -9.07
N LYS A 243 8.66 0.35 -9.64
CA LYS A 243 9.91 1.11 -9.45
C LYS A 243 9.90 2.48 -10.08
N PHE A 244 9.25 2.63 -11.24
CA PHE A 244 9.03 3.96 -11.81
C PHE A 244 8.16 4.81 -10.90
N LEU A 245 7.02 4.27 -10.46
CA LEU A 245 6.11 4.99 -9.58
C LEU A 245 6.77 5.32 -8.23
N SER A 246 7.64 4.46 -7.71
CA SER A 246 8.39 4.74 -6.48
C SER A 246 9.39 5.89 -6.63
N SER A 247 9.86 6.18 -7.84
CA SER A 247 10.85 7.25 -8.10
C SER A 247 10.23 8.65 -8.18
N VAL A 248 8.91 8.79 -8.00
CA VAL A 248 8.26 10.11 -7.92
C VAL A 248 8.38 10.74 -6.52
N PHE A 249 8.78 9.96 -5.52
CA PHE A 249 9.08 10.46 -4.17
C PHE A 249 10.51 10.97 -4.11
N ASP A 250 10.74 12.06 -3.37
CA ASP A 250 12.07 12.63 -3.22
C ASP A 250 12.98 11.68 -2.42
N VAL A 251 14.08 11.22 -3.04
CA VAL A 251 15.11 10.38 -2.40
C VAL A 251 15.73 10.96 -1.13
N LEU A 252 15.61 12.28 -0.89
CA LEU A 252 16.08 12.93 0.34
C LEU A 252 14.98 13.09 1.40
N ASP A 253 13.72 13.04 0.99
CA ASP A 253 12.54 13.13 1.85
C ASP A 253 11.41 12.30 1.26
N ASP A 254 11.43 10.99 1.55
CA ASP A 254 10.52 10.03 0.90
C ASP A 254 9.01 10.31 1.16
N GLY A 255 8.66 11.27 2.03
CA GLY A 255 7.27 11.72 2.22
C GLY A 255 6.79 12.72 1.17
N GLN A 256 7.70 13.34 0.42
CA GLN A 256 7.38 14.38 -0.55
C GLN A 256 7.37 13.83 -1.97
N ILE A 257 6.40 14.27 -2.75
CA ILE A 257 6.37 14.04 -4.20
C ILE A 257 7.15 15.18 -4.88
N ILE A 258 8.02 14.83 -5.82
CA ILE A 258 8.80 15.82 -6.57
C ILE A 258 7.89 16.71 -7.42
N GLU A 259 8.24 18.00 -7.55
CA GLU A 259 7.41 19.00 -8.25
C GLU A 259 7.11 18.63 -9.71
N VAL A 260 8.00 17.86 -10.36
CA VAL A 260 7.92 17.43 -11.77
C VAL A 260 7.36 16.01 -11.95
N ALA A 261 6.63 15.49 -10.95
CA ALA A 261 6.16 14.11 -10.94
C ALA A 261 5.18 13.81 -12.10
N GLU A 262 4.32 14.75 -12.48
CA GLU A 262 3.36 14.55 -13.57
C GLU A 262 4.06 14.42 -14.93
N GLU A 263 5.08 15.24 -15.19
CA GLU A 263 5.91 15.16 -16.38
C GLU A 263 6.69 13.85 -16.42
N ILE A 264 7.25 13.43 -15.29
CA ILE A 264 7.98 12.15 -15.17
C ILE A 264 7.04 10.96 -15.40
N ILE A 265 5.84 10.96 -14.80
CA ILE A 265 4.83 9.93 -15.06
C ILE A 265 4.45 9.91 -16.55
N SER A 266 4.39 11.07 -17.21
CA SER A 266 4.16 11.13 -18.66
C SER A 266 5.27 10.46 -19.46
N ILE A 267 6.53 10.53 -19.03
CA ILE A 267 7.65 9.79 -19.66
C ILE A 267 7.50 8.29 -19.42
N PHE A 268 7.10 7.86 -18.21
CA PHE A 268 6.87 6.44 -17.91
C PHE A 268 5.77 5.80 -18.78
N LYS A 269 4.83 6.59 -19.31
CA LYS A 269 3.82 6.07 -20.26
C LYS A 269 4.44 5.52 -21.55
N LEU A 270 5.65 5.94 -21.91
CA LEU A 270 6.37 5.37 -23.05
C LEU A 270 6.69 3.88 -22.86
N THR A 271 6.77 3.41 -21.62
CA THR A 271 7.04 1.99 -21.32
C THR A 271 5.78 1.13 -21.29
N TRP A 272 4.59 1.72 -21.36
CA TRP A 272 3.32 1.00 -21.26
C TRP A 272 3.18 -0.12 -22.30
N PRO A 273 3.51 0.09 -23.59
CA PRO A 273 3.42 -0.98 -24.59
C PRO A 273 4.43 -2.11 -24.35
N THR A 274 5.60 -1.83 -23.77
CA THR A 274 6.62 -2.85 -23.49
C THR A 274 6.27 -3.67 -22.24
N LEU A 275 5.64 -3.03 -21.25
CA LEU A 275 5.32 -3.66 -19.96
C LEU A 275 3.88 -4.21 -19.87
N GLY A 276 2.99 -3.84 -20.79
CA GLY A 276 1.57 -4.17 -20.70
C GLY A 276 0.85 -3.40 -19.60
N ILE A 277 1.16 -2.11 -19.47
CA ILE A 277 0.50 -1.25 -18.49
C ILE A 277 -0.66 -0.52 -19.16
N THR A 278 -1.87 -0.78 -18.70
CA THR A 278 -3.05 0.01 -19.05
C THR A 278 -3.26 1.12 -18.02
N LYS A 279 -4.16 2.07 -18.32
CA LYS A 279 -4.50 3.13 -17.38
C LYS A 279 -5.00 2.58 -16.03
N LYS A 280 -5.87 1.55 -16.05
CA LYS A 280 -6.38 0.93 -14.81
C LYS A 280 -5.28 0.25 -14.00
N ILE A 281 -4.33 -0.40 -14.66
CA ILE A 281 -3.15 -0.99 -14.02
C ILE A 281 -2.29 0.11 -13.37
N HIS A 282 -2.07 1.22 -14.07
CA HIS A 282 -1.36 2.36 -13.51
C HIS A 282 -2.07 2.93 -12.27
N ASP A 283 -3.37 3.20 -12.38
CA ASP A 283 -4.15 3.81 -11.30
C ASP A 283 -4.11 2.93 -10.02
N ILE A 284 -4.25 1.60 -10.15
CA ILE A 284 -4.19 0.69 -8.98
C ILE A 284 -2.78 0.55 -8.41
N LEU A 285 -1.74 0.50 -9.26
CA LEU A 285 -0.36 0.44 -8.79
C LEU A 285 0.08 1.76 -8.15
N TYR A 286 -0.38 2.89 -8.67
CA TYR A 286 -0.05 4.20 -8.11
C TYR A 286 -0.74 4.42 -6.77
N CYS A 287 -2.03 4.07 -6.66
CA CYS A 287 -2.74 3.98 -5.38
C CYS A 287 -1.93 3.17 -4.36
N TRP A 288 -1.48 1.97 -4.75
CA TRP A 288 -0.72 1.08 -3.90
C TRP A 288 0.61 1.70 -3.44
N VAL A 289 1.39 2.25 -4.36
CA VAL A 289 2.70 2.88 -4.08
C VAL A 289 2.54 4.09 -3.16
N LEU A 290 1.54 4.96 -3.40
CA LEU A 290 1.19 6.07 -2.52
C LEU A 290 0.82 5.59 -1.11
N PHE A 291 -0.02 4.56 -1.02
CA PHE A 291 -0.42 4.01 0.27
C PHE A 291 0.76 3.40 1.02
N GLN A 292 1.61 2.61 0.35
CA GLN A 292 2.84 2.07 0.95
C GLN A 292 3.72 3.20 1.47
N GLN A 293 3.86 4.27 0.70
CA GLN A 293 4.71 5.39 1.09
C GLN A 293 4.12 6.15 2.28
N PHE A 294 2.81 6.35 2.33
CA PHE A 294 2.11 6.82 3.52
C PHE A 294 2.40 5.94 4.75
N THR A 295 2.27 4.61 4.64
CA THR A 295 2.49 3.73 5.81
C THR A 295 3.90 3.80 6.38
N ARG A 296 4.89 4.20 5.56
CA ARG A 296 6.30 4.38 5.98
C ARG A 296 6.56 5.75 6.59
N THR A 297 5.98 6.80 6.01
CA THR A 297 6.31 8.20 6.31
C THR A 297 5.34 8.85 7.30
N GLY A 298 4.08 8.38 7.32
CA GLY A 298 2.98 9.00 8.04
C GLY A 298 2.44 10.27 7.37
N GLU A 299 2.86 10.59 6.14
CA GLU A 299 2.48 11.82 5.44
C GLU A 299 1.03 11.77 4.95
N VAL A 300 0.17 12.62 5.50
CA VAL A 300 -1.30 12.57 5.30
C VAL A 300 -1.69 12.85 3.86
N THR A 301 -0.95 13.73 3.18
CA THR A 301 -1.22 14.07 1.77
C THR A 301 -1.11 12.84 0.86
N LEU A 302 -0.22 11.89 1.16
CA LEU A 302 -0.09 10.63 0.42
C LEU A 302 -1.30 9.72 0.61
N LEU A 303 -1.90 9.71 1.81
CA LEU A 303 -3.13 8.96 2.07
C LEU A 303 -4.32 9.53 1.29
N GLU A 304 -4.42 10.87 1.21
CA GLU A 304 -5.43 11.55 0.38
C GLU A 304 -5.27 11.23 -1.10
N LEU A 305 -4.05 11.26 -1.62
CA LEU A 305 -3.77 10.89 -3.01
C LEU A 305 -4.07 9.40 -3.28
N ALA A 306 -3.70 8.50 -2.37
CA ALA A 306 -4.04 7.08 -2.50
C ALA A 306 -5.55 6.85 -2.55
N PHE A 307 -6.31 7.60 -1.74
CA PHE A 307 -7.77 7.59 -1.77
C PHE A 307 -8.34 8.16 -3.09
N PHE A 308 -7.71 9.18 -3.67
CA PHE A 308 -8.13 9.65 -4.99
C PHE A 308 -7.89 8.62 -6.09
N GLU A 309 -6.72 7.97 -6.11
CA GLU A 309 -6.40 6.94 -7.11
C GLU A 309 -7.29 5.70 -6.98
N ILE A 310 -7.62 5.26 -5.75
CA ILE A 310 -8.48 4.09 -5.56
C ILE A 310 -9.88 4.30 -6.12
N HIS A 311 -10.41 5.53 -6.04
CA HIS A 311 -11.70 5.89 -6.62
C HIS A 311 -11.71 5.83 -8.15
N LYS A 312 -10.59 6.16 -8.81
CA LYS A 312 -10.48 6.01 -10.27
C LYS A 312 -10.60 4.56 -10.69
N VAL A 313 -9.98 3.64 -9.94
CA VAL A 313 -10.02 2.20 -10.21
C VAL A 313 -11.45 1.65 -10.04
N ALA A 314 -12.13 2.05 -8.98
CA ALA A 314 -13.49 1.60 -8.70
C ALA A 314 -14.55 2.23 -9.63
N SER A 315 -14.27 3.40 -10.21
CA SER A 315 -15.18 4.03 -11.16
C SER A 315 -15.31 3.17 -12.43
N ARG A 316 -16.54 2.72 -12.74
CA ARG A 316 -16.82 1.99 -13.97
C ARG A 316 -16.67 2.94 -15.16
N SER A 317 -15.46 3.03 -15.72
CA SER A 317 -15.26 3.65 -17.02
C SER A 317 -15.83 2.74 -18.10
N ASP A 318 -16.41 3.32 -19.16
CA ASP A 318 -16.82 2.67 -20.41
C ASP A 318 -15.57 2.23 -21.20
N GLY A 319 -14.76 1.37 -20.57
CA GLY A 319 -13.45 0.92 -21.03
C GLY A 319 -13.55 -0.24 -22.00
N ASP A 320 -12.49 -0.46 -22.78
CA ASP A 320 -12.37 -1.60 -23.67
C ASP A 320 -12.58 -2.91 -22.89
N VAL A 321 -13.52 -3.74 -23.36
CA VAL A 321 -13.85 -5.04 -22.78
C VAL A 321 -12.62 -5.95 -22.71
N ASN A 322 -11.72 -5.83 -23.68
CA ASN A 322 -10.49 -6.60 -23.74
C ASN A 322 -9.48 -6.15 -22.67
N GLU A 323 -9.33 -4.83 -22.47
CA GLU A 323 -8.48 -4.29 -21.39
C GLU A 323 -9.02 -4.66 -20.01
N GLU A 324 -10.35 -4.68 -19.83
CA GLU A 324 -10.99 -5.11 -18.59
C GLU A 324 -10.75 -6.60 -18.31
N ALA A 325 -10.89 -7.44 -19.33
CA ALA A 325 -10.59 -8.87 -19.22
C ALA A 325 -9.11 -9.12 -18.89
N TYR A 326 -8.20 -8.36 -19.50
CA TYR A 326 -6.78 -8.41 -19.17
C TYR A 326 -6.52 -7.98 -17.73
N PHE A 327 -7.07 -6.85 -17.30
CA PHE A 327 -6.91 -6.31 -15.95
C PHE A 327 -7.35 -7.31 -14.87
N ARG A 328 -8.52 -7.93 -15.05
CA ARG A 328 -9.05 -8.98 -14.15
C ARG A 328 -8.23 -10.26 -14.17
N SER A 329 -7.49 -10.53 -15.24
CA SER A 329 -6.67 -11.74 -15.36
C SER A 329 -5.37 -11.69 -14.56
N LEU A 330 -4.95 -10.51 -14.09
CA LEU A 330 -3.72 -10.32 -13.33
C LEU A 330 -3.91 -10.88 -11.92
N ILE A 331 -3.27 -12.02 -11.62
CA ILE A 331 -3.39 -12.71 -10.35
C ILE A 331 -2.19 -12.41 -9.45
N CYS A 332 -2.45 -12.04 -8.21
CA CYS A 332 -1.46 -11.96 -7.16
C CYS A 332 -1.56 -13.17 -6.23
N SER A 333 -0.43 -13.55 -5.62
CA SER A 333 -0.42 -14.54 -4.54
C SER A 333 -0.03 -13.87 -3.24
N ALA A 334 -0.74 -14.21 -2.17
CA ALA A 334 -0.75 -13.52 -0.90
C ALA A 334 -0.56 -14.55 0.21
N GLU A 335 0.46 -14.42 1.07
CA GLU A 335 0.62 -15.31 2.22
C GLU A 335 -0.19 -14.77 3.40
N VAL A 336 -1.36 -15.37 3.63
CA VAL A 336 -2.29 -14.98 4.69
C VAL A 336 -2.29 -16.12 5.70
N TYR A 337 -1.93 -15.87 6.96
CA TYR A 337 -1.92 -16.89 8.03
C TYR A 337 -1.26 -18.23 7.63
N CYS A 338 -0.09 -18.17 6.99
CA CYS A 338 0.70 -19.34 6.55
C CYS A 338 0.09 -20.16 5.40
N TYR A 339 -0.94 -19.67 4.70
CA TYR A 339 -1.43 -20.23 3.44
C TYR A 339 -1.32 -19.23 2.29
N LYS A 340 -1.10 -19.73 1.07
CA LYS A 340 -1.06 -18.91 -0.14
C LYS A 340 -2.47 -18.73 -0.68
N LYS A 341 -3.00 -17.52 -0.62
CA LYS A 341 -4.24 -17.11 -1.27
C LYS A 341 -3.95 -16.50 -2.63
N LYS A 342 -4.67 -16.93 -3.67
CA LYS A 342 -4.66 -16.28 -5.00
C LYS A 342 -5.83 -15.31 -5.08
N MET A 343 -5.61 -14.14 -5.65
CA MET A 343 -6.60 -13.06 -5.79
C MET A 343 -6.22 -12.19 -6.99
N SER A 344 -7.14 -11.39 -7.53
CA SER A 344 -6.78 -10.43 -8.58
C SER A 344 -5.81 -9.36 -8.05
N LEU A 345 -5.18 -8.60 -8.94
CA LEU A 345 -4.34 -7.46 -8.57
C LEU A 345 -5.12 -6.43 -7.73
N VAL A 346 -6.36 -6.13 -8.13
CA VAL A 346 -7.24 -5.19 -7.43
C VAL A 346 -7.57 -5.70 -6.04
N ASP A 347 -8.07 -6.94 -5.96
CA ASP A 347 -8.37 -7.59 -4.69
C ASP A 347 -7.16 -7.62 -3.76
N ALA A 348 -5.96 -7.84 -4.30
CA ALA A 348 -4.74 -7.83 -3.50
C ALA A 348 -4.46 -6.46 -2.89
N VAL A 349 -4.52 -5.40 -3.69
CA VAL A 349 -4.30 -4.04 -3.19
C VAL A 349 -5.37 -3.67 -2.18
N PHE A 350 -6.64 -3.93 -2.49
CA PHE A 350 -7.78 -3.67 -1.62
C PHE A 350 -7.67 -4.43 -0.30
N PHE A 351 -7.42 -5.74 -0.36
CA PHE A 351 -7.21 -6.55 0.83
C PHE A 351 -6.08 -6.02 1.71
N ASN A 352 -4.95 -5.62 1.12
CA ASN A 352 -3.81 -5.10 1.88
C ASN A 352 -4.11 -3.75 2.53
N ILE A 353 -4.75 -2.83 1.82
CA ILE A 353 -5.20 -1.54 2.36
C ILE A 353 -6.16 -1.76 3.53
N LYS A 354 -7.22 -2.56 3.32
CA LYS A 354 -8.20 -2.90 4.36
C LYS A 354 -7.52 -3.53 5.58
N TRP A 355 -6.63 -4.49 5.35
CA TRP A 355 -5.92 -5.18 6.42
C TRP A 355 -5.08 -4.23 7.27
N TRP A 356 -4.30 -3.36 6.61
CA TRP A 356 -3.44 -2.41 7.30
C TRP A 356 -4.26 -1.38 8.08
N CYS A 357 -5.30 -0.80 7.46
CA CYS A 357 -6.23 0.10 8.14
C CYS A 357 -6.88 -0.60 9.34
N GLY A 358 -7.32 -1.85 9.16
CA GLY A 358 -7.88 -2.67 10.23
C GLY A 358 -6.96 -2.78 11.44
N LYS A 359 -5.64 -2.94 11.25
CA LYS A 359 -4.71 -3.01 12.40
C LYS A 359 -4.66 -1.74 13.24
N GLN A 360 -4.90 -0.58 12.63
CA GLN A 360 -4.99 0.69 13.36
C GLN A 360 -6.38 0.88 13.98
N LEU A 361 -7.42 0.60 13.19
CA LEU A 361 -8.83 0.83 13.52
C LEU A 361 -9.39 -0.17 14.55
N GLU A 362 -8.88 -1.40 14.61
CA GLU A 362 -9.23 -2.39 15.66
C GLU A 362 -8.87 -1.92 17.08
N ASP A 363 -8.01 -0.89 17.20
CA ASP A 363 -7.63 -0.27 18.46
C ASP A 363 -7.47 1.25 18.30
N TYR A 364 -8.48 1.89 17.71
CA TYR A 364 -8.43 3.33 17.42
C TYR A 364 -8.26 4.19 18.69
N HIS A 365 -8.70 3.70 19.86
CA HIS A 365 -8.54 4.40 21.13
C HIS A 365 -7.07 4.65 21.49
N LEU A 366 -6.18 3.73 21.08
CA LEU A 366 -4.75 3.79 21.29
C LEU A 366 -4.04 4.65 20.23
N HIS A 367 -4.42 4.47 18.97
CA HIS A 367 -3.71 5.06 17.82
C HIS A 367 -4.13 6.49 17.49
N PHE A 368 -5.33 6.91 17.91
CA PHE A 368 -5.91 8.19 17.50
C PHE A 368 -6.38 9.07 18.67
N ASN A 369 -6.35 10.38 18.42
CA ASN A 369 -6.77 11.47 19.29
C ASN A 369 -7.28 12.66 18.44
N GLU A 370 -7.58 13.78 19.07
CA GLU A 370 -8.06 14.99 18.38
C GLU A 370 -7.03 15.54 17.38
N ASP A 371 -5.73 15.42 17.66
CA ASP A 371 -4.65 15.96 16.82
C ASP A 371 -4.50 15.22 15.48
N ASN A 372 -4.96 13.96 15.40
CA ASN A 372 -4.85 13.13 14.19
C ASN A 372 -6.21 12.60 13.69
N SER A 373 -7.30 13.29 14.02
CA SER A 373 -8.67 12.95 13.62
C SER A 373 -8.85 12.86 12.10
N ALA A 374 -8.19 13.72 11.32
CA ALA A 374 -8.24 13.68 9.85
C ALA A 374 -7.67 12.37 9.28
N ILE A 375 -6.59 11.85 9.88
CA ILE A 375 -6.01 10.55 9.47
C ILE A 375 -6.99 9.42 9.80
N TYR A 376 -7.57 9.47 11.01
CA TYR A 376 -8.58 8.49 11.44
C TYR A 376 -9.79 8.48 10.51
N GLU A 377 -10.35 9.66 10.19
CA GLU A 377 -11.46 9.82 9.26
C GLU A 377 -11.13 9.20 7.90
N ARG A 378 -10.00 9.60 7.31
CA ARG A 378 -9.60 9.09 6.00
C ARG A 378 -9.35 7.59 5.99
N MET A 379 -8.70 7.04 7.03
CA MET A 379 -8.51 5.59 7.16
C MET A 379 -9.83 4.83 7.29
N MET A 380 -10.78 5.38 8.06
CA MET A 380 -12.12 4.80 8.21
C MET A 380 -12.84 4.77 6.85
N THR A 381 -12.90 5.91 6.18
CA THR A 381 -13.54 6.02 4.86
C THR A 381 -12.88 5.12 3.83
N LEU A 382 -11.55 5.02 3.82
CA LEU A 382 -10.83 4.13 2.91
C LEU A 382 -11.12 2.66 3.21
N ALA A 383 -11.15 2.25 4.48
CA ALA A 383 -11.43 0.87 4.86
C ALA A 383 -12.86 0.44 4.51
N THR A 384 -13.85 1.32 4.73
CA THR A 384 -15.25 1.05 4.36
C THR A 384 -15.45 1.04 2.86
N PHE A 385 -14.84 1.99 2.14
CA PHE A 385 -14.92 2.07 0.69
C PHE A 385 -14.37 0.79 0.03
N VAL A 386 -13.20 0.34 0.48
CA VAL A 386 -12.60 -0.90 -0.01
C VAL A 386 -13.48 -2.12 0.31
N GLU A 387 -14.12 -2.14 1.48
CA GLU A 387 -15.03 -3.24 1.84
C GLU A 387 -16.27 -3.29 0.94
N GLU A 388 -16.81 -2.12 0.60
CA GLU A 388 -17.92 -2.01 -0.34
C GLU A 388 -17.55 -2.54 -1.72
N CYS A 389 -16.35 -2.20 -2.23
CA CYS A 389 -15.88 -2.70 -3.52
C CYS A 389 -15.67 -4.22 -3.51
N LEU A 390 -15.05 -4.78 -2.47
CA LEU A 390 -14.84 -6.22 -2.35
C LEU A 390 -16.17 -6.99 -2.22
N ALA A 391 -17.19 -6.39 -1.59
CA ALA A 391 -18.52 -6.98 -1.48
C ALA A 391 -19.32 -6.91 -2.80
N ASP A 392 -19.14 -5.86 -3.59
CA ASP A 392 -19.80 -5.70 -4.90
C ASP A 392 -19.33 -6.76 -5.91
N GLU A 393 -18.04 -7.08 -5.96
CA GLU A 393 -17.50 -8.09 -6.89
C GLU A 393 -17.98 -9.52 -6.56
N CYS A 394 -18.32 -9.81 -5.30
CA CYS A 394 -18.95 -11.07 -4.93
C CYS A 394 -20.39 -11.21 -5.47
N ARG A 395 -21.00 -10.14 -6.02
CA ARG A 395 -22.37 -10.18 -6.55
C ARG A 395 -22.51 -10.92 -7.87
N ASP A 396 -21.45 -10.98 -8.67
CA ASP A 396 -21.48 -11.59 -10.00
C ASP A 396 -21.44 -13.14 -9.96
N ASN A 397 -21.21 -13.74 -8.78
CA ASN A 397 -21.28 -15.19 -8.59
C ASN A 397 -22.63 -15.58 -7.95
N GLU A 398 -23.48 -16.29 -8.70
CA GLU A 398 -24.86 -16.73 -8.38
C GLU A 398 -25.05 -17.54 -7.06
N CYS A 399 -24.04 -17.70 -6.20
CA CYS A 399 -24.05 -18.63 -5.07
C CYS A 399 -24.08 -18.01 -3.67
N SER A 400 -24.25 -16.70 -3.52
CA SER A 400 -24.40 -16.06 -2.20
C SER A 400 -25.61 -15.15 -2.17
N LYS A 401 -26.54 -15.37 -1.22
CA LYS A 401 -27.60 -14.39 -0.92
C LYS A 401 -26.92 -13.15 -0.34
N LEU A 402 -26.67 -12.18 -1.21
CA LEU A 402 -25.71 -11.10 -0.97
C LEU A 402 -26.20 -10.08 0.05
N MET A 403 -25.39 -9.96 1.08
CA MET A 403 -25.34 -8.82 1.98
C MET A 403 -25.12 -7.53 1.16
N ASP A 404 -25.84 -6.45 1.49
CA ASP A 404 -25.65 -5.16 0.80
C ASP A 404 -24.23 -4.62 1.08
N ALA A 405 -23.62 -3.90 0.12
CA ALA A 405 -22.28 -3.34 0.26
C ALA A 405 -22.21 -2.38 1.46
N THR A 406 -23.25 -1.56 1.63
CA THR A 406 -23.44 -0.67 2.79
C THR A 406 -23.53 -1.46 4.10
N GLU A 407 -24.18 -2.62 4.07
CA GLU A 407 -24.28 -3.51 5.23
C GLU A 407 -22.89 -4.08 5.56
N ALA A 408 -22.05 -4.37 4.56
CA ALA A 408 -20.71 -4.93 4.76
C ALA A 408 -19.79 -3.94 5.44
N ALA A 409 -19.78 -2.70 4.96
CA ALA A 409 -19.12 -1.59 5.62
C ALA A 409 -19.63 -1.40 7.07
N SER A 410 -20.95 -1.43 7.28
CA SER A 410 -21.54 -1.29 8.62
C SER A 410 -21.07 -2.38 9.59
N LYS A 411 -21.03 -3.66 9.16
CA LYS A 411 -20.52 -4.76 10.01
C LYS A 411 -19.02 -4.65 10.27
N LEU A 412 -18.25 -4.15 9.31
CA LEU A 412 -16.82 -3.90 9.50
C LEU A 412 -16.59 -2.83 10.57
N VAL A 413 -17.30 -1.72 10.49
CA VAL A 413 -17.23 -0.62 11.48
C VAL A 413 -17.68 -1.11 12.86
N GLN A 414 -18.77 -1.87 12.93
CA GLN A 414 -19.22 -2.51 14.17
C GLN A 414 -18.10 -3.36 14.79
N SER A 415 -17.40 -4.19 14.01
CA SER A 415 -16.28 -5.00 14.49
C SER A 415 -15.12 -4.15 15.02
N PHE A 416 -14.79 -3.03 14.38
CA PHE A 416 -13.76 -2.12 14.87
C PHE A 416 -14.15 -1.48 16.21
N VAL A 417 -15.41 -1.06 16.36
CA VAL A 417 -15.92 -0.50 17.62
C VAL A 417 -15.84 -1.52 18.76
N GLU A 418 -16.32 -2.75 18.52
CA GLU A 418 -16.25 -3.83 19.51
C GLU A 418 -14.81 -4.10 19.96
N LYS A 419 -13.89 -4.30 19.02
CA LYS A 419 -12.49 -4.62 19.32
C LYS A 419 -11.78 -3.48 20.03
N SER A 420 -12.02 -2.24 19.60
CA SER A 420 -11.35 -1.05 20.15
C SER A 420 -11.82 -0.76 21.58
N ILE A 421 -13.13 -0.89 21.87
CA ILE A 421 -13.67 -0.77 23.23
C ILE A 421 -13.13 -1.88 24.13
N GLN A 422 -13.10 -3.12 23.64
CA GLN A 422 -12.54 -4.25 24.40
C GLN A 422 -11.05 -4.06 24.71
N ALA A 423 -10.26 -3.56 23.75
CA ALA A 423 -8.85 -3.25 23.93
C ALA A 423 -8.65 -2.12 24.96
N ALA A 424 -9.45 -1.04 24.86
CA ALA A 424 -9.42 0.06 25.81
C ALA A 424 -9.79 -0.39 27.23
N TYR A 425 -10.86 -1.17 27.37
CA TYR A 425 -11.29 -1.76 28.64
C TYR A 425 -10.20 -2.65 29.26
N LYS A 426 -9.56 -3.51 28.46
CA LYS A 426 -8.47 -4.36 28.94
C LYS A 426 -7.30 -3.53 29.47
N ARG A 427 -6.90 -2.45 28.79
CA ARG A 427 -5.85 -1.54 29.27
C ARG A 427 -6.21 -0.89 30.62
N VAL A 428 -7.48 -0.53 30.81
CA VAL A 428 -7.96 0.00 32.10
C VAL A 428 -7.85 -1.06 33.19
N LEU A 429 -8.25 -2.31 32.92
CA LEU A 429 -8.13 -3.43 33.86
C LEU A 429 -6.67 -3.70 34.26
N ASP A 430 -5.74 -3.70 33.30
CA ASP A 430 -4.32 -3.94 33.54
C ASP A 430 -3.70 -2.89 34.50
N LEU A 431 -4.21 -1.64 34.46
CA LEU A 431 -3.75 -0.54 35.33
C LEU A 431 -4.59 -0.37 36.61
N LEU A 432 -5.68 -1.12 36.74
CA LEU A 432 -6.69 -0.90 37.78
C LEU A 432 -6.10 -1.03 39.20
N HIS A 433 -5.26 -2.04 39.41
CA HIS A 433 -4.65 -2.32 40.71
C HIS A 433 -3.65 -1.23 41.14
N ILE A 434 -2.98 -0.60 40.17
CA ILE A 434 -2.04 0.49 40.43
C ILE A 434 -2.82 1.76 40.75
N LYS A 435 -3.85 2.08 39.96
CA LYS A 435 -4.71 3.24 40.19
C LYS A 435 -5.47 3.15 41.52
N SER A 436 -5.98 1.97 41.89
CA SER A 436 -6.69 1.78 43.16
C SER A 436 -5.83 2.03 44.39
N LYS A 437 -4.58 1.55 44.38
CA LYS A 437 -3.62 1.84 45.45
C LYS A 437 -3.25 3.32 45.51
N THR A 438 -3.07 3.94 44.35
CA THR A 438 -2.62 5.34 44.26
C THR A 438 -3.71 6.31 44.69
N GLU A 439 -4.94 6.10 44.23
CA GLU A 439 -6.09 6.96 44.55
C GLU A 439 -6.79 6.61 45.87
N GLN A 440 -6.42 5.49 46.50
CA GLN A 440 -7.09 4.95 47.69
C GLN A 440 -8.62 4.80 47.50
N LYS A 441 -9.06 4.43 46.29
CA LYS A 441 -10.47 4.24 45.93
C LYS A 441 -10.76 2.79 45.58
N HIS A 442 -12.03 2.41 45.72
CA HIS A 442 -12.48 1.08 45.32
C HIS A 442 -12.22 0.84 43.81
N PRO A 443 -11.68 -0.32 43.40
CA PRO A 443 -11.36 -0.60 42.00
C PRO A 443 -12.54 -0.43 41.04
N LEU A 444 -13.76 -0.83 41.44
CA LEU A 444 -14.97 -0.65 40.63
C LEU A 444 -15.40 0.82 40.47
N ALA A 445 -15.07 1.70 41.42
CA ALA A 445 -15.34 3.13 41.30
C ALA A 445 -14.38 3.77 40.28
N ILE A 446 -13.10 3.36 40.31
CA ILE A 446 -12.10 3.77 39.31
C ILE A 446 -12.50 3.25 37.94
N LEU A 447 -12.88 1.98 37.82
CA LEU A 447 -13.31 1.39 36.55
C LEU A 447 -14.46 2.19 35.92
N ALA A 448 -15.49 2.54 36.69
CA ALA A 448 -16.60 3.35 36.20
C ALA A 448 -16.14 4.73 35.69
N ASN A 449 -15.25 5.39 36.44
CA ASN A 449 -14.74 6.71 36.04
C ASN A 449 -13.87 6.63 34.77
N GLU A 450 -13.04 5.61 34.63
CA GLU A 450 -12.22 5.40 33.43
C GLU A 450 -13.06 5.07 32.20
N LEU A 451 -14.09 4.22 32.36
CA LEU A 451 -15.05 3.95 31.29
C LEU A 451 -15.83 5.21 30.90
N LYS A 452 -16.15 6.09 31.86
CA LYS A 452 -16.76 7.38 31.56
C LYS A 452 -15.86 8.27 30.71
N LEU A 453 -14.55 8.28 30.96
CA LEU A 453 -13.59 9.00 30.12
C LEU A 453 -13.54 8.43 28.69
N ILE A 454 -13.67 7.11 28.54
CA ILE A 454 -13.78 6.46 27.22
C ILE A 454 -15.04 6.93 26.51
N VAL A 455 -16.19 6.89 27.20
CA VAL A 455 -17.49 7.38 26.68
C VAL A 455 -17.41 8.83 26.20
N GLU A 456 -16.78 9.70 26.99
CA GLU A 456 -16.60 11.13 26.65
C GLU A 456 -15.66 11.31 25.44
N LYS A 457 -14.56 10.53 25.37
CA LYS A 457 -13.64 10.56 24.23
C LYS A 457 -14.33 10.05 22.95
N ASP A 458 -15.07 8.95 23.04
CA ASP A 458 -15.85 8.40 21.92
C ASP A 458 -16.80 9.45 21.36
N ALA A 459 -17.58 10.11 22.23
CA ALA A 459 -18.58 11.09 21.82
C ALA A 459 -17.98 12.29 21.08
N ASN A 460 -16.80 12.76 21.53
CA ASN A 460 -16.18 13.96 20.99
C ASN A 460 -15.30 13.72 19.76
N VAL A 461 -14.63 12.57 19.68
CA VAL A 461 -13.59 12.32 18.66
C VAL A 461 -14.03 11.29 17.62
N PHE A 462 -14.60 10.16 18.05
CA PHE A 462 -14.73 8.99 17.17
C PHE A 462 -16.15 8.82 16.62
N ILE A 463 -17.16 8.98 17.47
CA ILE A 463 -18.57 8.83 17.10
C ILE A 463 -18.99 9.71 15.92
N PRO A 464 -18.59 11.01 15.83
CA PRO A 464 -18.96 11.85 14.69
C PRO A 464 -18.58 11.22 13.34
N ILE A 465 -17.40 10.62 13.27
CA ILE A 465 -16.87 9.97 12.06
C ILE A 465 -17.51 8.59 11.87
N LEU A 466 -17.57 7.77 12.93
CA LEU A 466 -18.14 6.42 12.86
C LEU A 466 -19.62 6.44 12.42
N SER A 467 -20.38 7.47 12.83
CA SER A 467 -21.80 7.60 12.51
C SER A 467 -22.08 7.78 11.03
N LEU A 468 -21.10 8.28 10.26
CA LEU A 468 -21.20 8.41 8.80
C LEU A 468 -21.27 7.05 8.11
N HIS A 469 -20.62 6.04 8.71
CA HIS A 469 -20.51 4.68 8.15
C HIS A 469 -21.38 3.66 8.88
N PHE A 470 -21.72 3.92 10.14
CA PHE A 470 -22.56 3.07 10.97
C PHE A 470 -23.48 3.93 11.85
N PRO A 471 -24.70 4.26 11.37
CA PRO A 471 -25.62 5.16 12.07
C PRO A 471 -25.99 4.72 13.50
N GLN A 472 -25.92 3.42 13.78
CA GLN A 472 -26.24 2.84 15.10
C GLN A 472 -25.04 2.81 16.07
N VAL A 473 -23.91 3.44 15.73
CA VAL A 473 -22.68 3.37 16.54
C VAL A 473 -22.86 3.81 17.99
N ILE A 474 -23.62 4.87 18.24
CA ILE A 474 -23.86 5.37 19.59
C ILE A 474 -24.57 4.33 20.46
N MET A 475 -25.62 3.70 19.92
CA MET A 475 -26.34 2.63 20.59
C MET A 475 -25.42 1.45 20.88
N HIS A 476 -24.62 1.07 19.88
CA HIS A 476 -23.76 -0.09 19.96
C HIS A 476 -22.60 0.09 20.96
N SER A 477 -21.85 1.20 20.86
CA SER A 477 -20.76 1.54 21.81
C SER A 477 -21.30 1.63 23.24
N SER A 478 -22.42 2.32 23.44
CA SER A 478 -23.03 2.48 24.77
C SER A 478 -23.41 1.14 25.40
N ARG A 479 -23.97 0.21 24.61
CA ARG A 479 -24.34 -1.13 25.07
C ARG A 479 -23.13 -1.95 25.51
N ILE A 480 -22.03 -1.92 24.74
CA ILE A 480 -20.81 -2.67 25.08
C ILE A 480 -20.20 -2.13 26.37
N LEU A 481 -20.02 -0.81 26.47
CA LEU A 481 -19.45 -0.17 27.66
C LEU A 481 -20.33 -0.43 28.89
N HIS A 482 -21.65 -0.34 28.72
CA HIS A 482 -22.59 -0.65 29.80
C HIS A 482 -22.46 -2.10 30.29
N GLN A 483 -22.41 -3.05 29.35
CA GLN A 483 -22.30 -4.47 29.64
C GLN A 483 -20.98 -4.81 30.35
N LEU A 484 -19.85 -4.31 29.84
CA LEU A 484 -18.52 -4.57 30.40
C LEU A 484 -18.43 -4.14 31.87
N TYR A 485 -18.96 -2.97 32.22
CA TYR A 485 -19.02 -2.55 33.62
C TYR A 485 -20.03 -3.35 34.43
N GLY A 486 -21.23 -3.58 33.87
CA GLY A 486 -22.32 -4.30 34.56
C GLY A 486 -21.94 -5.72 34.97
N GLU A 487 -21.15 -6.41 34.16
CA GLU A 487 -20.62 -7.75 34.47
C GLU A 487 -19.67 -7.72 35.69
N GLN A 488 -18.91 -6.65 35.90
CA GLN A 488 -18.04 -6.48 37.08
C GLN A 488 -18.81 -5.96 38.30
N LEU A 489 -19.85 -5.14 38.07
CA LEU A 489 -20.66 -4.54 39.12
C LEU A 489 -21.63 -5.54 39.76
N ARG A 490 -22.20 -6.47 38.99
CA ARG A 490 -23.25 -7.38 39.48
C ARG A 490 -22.82 -8.22 40.70
N PRO A 491 -21.66 -8.92 40.69
CA PRO A 491 -21.22 -9.68 41.86
C PRO A 491 -20.96 -8.80 43.09
N PHE A 492 -20.55 -7.55 42.86
CA PHE A 492 -20.37 -6.58 43.93
C PHE A 492 -21.71 -6.21 44.57
N LEU A 493 -22.74 -5.90 43.77
CA LEU A 493 -24.07 -5.55 44.27
C LEU A 493 -24.71 -6.69 45.07
N GLU A 494 -24.54 -7.93 44.63
CA GLU A 494 -25.01 -9.13 45.35
C GLU A 494 -24.31 -9.31 46.71
N GLY A 495 -23.08 -8.82 46.84
CA GLY A 495 -22.27 -8.90 48.06
C GLY A 495 -22.41 -7.70 49.02
N VAL A 496 -23.10 -6.62 48.64
CA VAL A 496 -23.25 -5.44 49.52
C VAL A 496 -24.31 -5.71 50.59
N THR A 497 -23.88 -5.79 51.85
CA THR A 497 -24.78 -5.93 53.01
C THR A 497 -24.87 -4.67 53.87
N HIS A 498 -24.00 -3.67 53.65
CA HIS A 498 -23.98 -2.40 54.37
C HIS A 498 -23.35 -1.29 53.50
N LEU A 499 -23.81 -0.04 53.68
CA LEU A 499 -23.31 1.14 52.95
C LEU A 499 -21.97 1.63 53.53
N SER A 500 -20.87 0.96 53.19
CA SER A 500 -19.52 1.46 53.47
C SER A 500 -19.16 2.65 52.57
N GLU A 501 -18.15 3.43 52.94
CA GLU A 501 -17.63 4.53 52.10
C GLU A 501 -17.20 4.03 50.71
N GLY A 502 -16.60 2.84 50.64
CA GLY A 502 -16.25 2.16 49.39
C GLY A 502 -17.50 1.82 48.55
N ALA A 503 -18.56 1.30 49.19
CA ALA A 503 -19.82 1.01 48.51
C ALA A 503 -20.50 2.28 47.98
N ILE A 504 -20.57 3.34 48.78
CA ILE A 504 -21.12 4.64 48.36
C ILE A 504 -20.35 5.18 47.15
N SER A 505 -19.01 5.11 47.17
CA SER A 505 -18.17 5.55 46.05
C SER A 505 -18.42 4.73 44.77
N VAL A 506 -18.62 3.41 44.89
CA VAL A 506 -18.92 2.54 43.73
C VAL A 506 -20.29 2.86 43.15
N LEU A 507 -21.32 2.96 43.99
CA LEU A 507 -22.69 3.26 43.56
C LEU A 507 -22.77 4.64 42.89
N ALA A 508 -22.11 5.65 43.47
CA ALA A 508 -22.05 7.00 42.90
C ALA A 508 -21.35 7.01 41.53
N ALA A 509 -20.23 6.29 41.40
CA ALA A 509 -19.50 6.19 40.13
C ALA A 509 -20.32 5.43 39.07
N ALA A 510 -20.98 4.33 39.44
CA ALA A 510 -21.88 3.57 38.59
C ALA A 510 -23.02 4.44 38.03
N THR A 511 -23.71 5.19 38.91
CA THR A 511 -24.77 6.13 38.49
C THR A 511 -24.21 7.24 37.59
N SER A 512 -23.00 7.73 37.84
CA SER A 512 -22.38 8.73 36.96
C SER A 512 -22.06 8.18 35.57
N LEU A 513 -21.58 6.94 35.47
CA LEU A 513 -21.32 6.28 34.18
C LEU A 513 -22.63 6.09 33.41
N GLU A 514 -23.65 5.55 34.07
CA GLU A 514 -24.97 5.30 33.47
C GLU A 514 -25.58 6.60 32.93
N ARG A 515 -25.57 7.68 33.72
CA ARG A 515 -26.04 9.01 33.28
C ARG A 515 -25.29 9.52 32.05
N SER A 516 -23.99 9.24 31.95
CA SER A 516 -23.17 9.69 30.81
C SER A 516 -23.54 8.92 29.54
N LEU A 517 -23.76 7.61 29.64
CA LEU A 517 -24.25 6.77 28.55
C LEU A 517 -25.65 7.19 28.09
N THR A 518 -26.58 7.40 29.03
CA THR A 518 -27.94 7.88 28.71
C THR A 518 -27.92 9.25 28.03
N LYS A 519 -27.03 10.15 28.46
CA LYS A 519 -26.89 11.48 27.85
C LYS A 519 -26.49 11.39 26.38
N ILE A 520 -25.52 10.53 26.03
CA ILE A 520 -25.05 10.35 24.65
C ILE A 520 -26.09 9.60 23.79
N LEU A 521 -26.82 8.65 24.37
CA LEU A 521 -27.96 8.04 23.67
C LEU A 521 -29.06 9.06 23.38
N GLY A 522 -29.34 9.96 24.34
CA GLY A 522 -30.31 11.04 24.17
C GLY A 522 -29.95 12.03 23.07
N SER A 523 -28.67 12.24 22.76
CA SER A 523 -28.27 13.15 21.67
C SER A 523 -28.60 12.64 20.26
N MET A 524 -28.96 11.36 20.10
CA MET A 524 -29.39 10.78 18.80
C MET A 524 -30.87 10.98 18.48
N CYS A 525 -31.69 11.26 19.49
CA CYS A 525 -33.14 11.21 19.36
C CYS A 525 -33.73 12.56 19.78
N GLY A 526 -34.20 13.36 18.82
CA GLY A 526 -34.95 14.58 19.15
C GLY A 526 -36.16 14.26 20.02
N ASP A 527 -36.36 15.04 21.09
CA ASP A 527 -37.50 15.18 22.02
C ASP A 527 -38.36 13.93 22.42
N GLY A 528 -37.93 12.70 22.15
CA GLY A 528 -38.57 11.43 22.52
C GLY A 528 -37.71 10.62 23.50
N VAL A 529 -37.36 11.22 24.64
CA VAL A 529 -36.06 11.00 25.33
C VAL A 529 -36.00 9.79 26.29
N GLU A 530 -37.10 9.21 26.78
CA GLU A 530 -37.03 8.21 27.87
C GLU A 530 -37.37 6.76 27.47
N SER A 531 -38.18 6.53 26.42
CA SER A 531 -38.65 5.17 26.09
C SER A 531 -37.62 4.34 25.29
N LEU A 532 -36.79 4.97 24.46
CA LEU A 532 -35.73 4.29 23.69
C LEU A 532 -34.53 3.92 24.57
N CYS A 533 -34.10 4.81 25.48
CA CYS A 533 -33.02 4.50 26.43
C CYS A 533 -33.39 3.33 27.35
N SER A 534 -34.61 3.29 27.86
CA SER A 534 -35.10 2.25 28.79
C SER A 534 -35.23 0.86 28.14
N ASN A 535 -35.39 0.79 26.82
CA ASN A 535 -35.51 -0.48 26.08
C ASN A 535 -34.14 -1.07 25.70
N HIS A 536 -33.06 -0.28 25.72
CA HIS A 536 -31.75 -0.71 25.19
C HIS A 536 -30.65 -0.83 26.25
N LEU A 537 -30.75 -0.11 27.37
CA LEU A 537 -29.89 -0.27 28.53
C LEU A 537 -30.76 -0.54 29.76
N GLN A 538 -30.64 -1.73 30.35
CA GLN A 538 -31.23 -1.99 31.66
C GLN A 538 -30.42 -1.26 32.73
N PRO A 539 -31.04 -0.43 33.59
CA PRO A 539 -30.31 0.31 34.63
C PRO A 539 -29.46 -0.62 35.48
N TYR A 540 -28.30 -0.14 35.94
CA TYR A 540 -27.60 -0.86 36.99
C TYR A 540 -28.53 -0.89 38.21
N GLN A 541 -28.79 -2.07 38.77
CA GLN A 541 -29.72 -2.29 39.90
C GLN A 541 -29.24 -1.63 41.22
N VAL A 542 -28.43 -0.57 41.15
CA VAL A 542 -27.96 0.30 42.22
C VAL A 542 -29.09 0.72 43.16
N TYR A 543 -30.26 1.08 42.61
CA TYR A 543 -31.43 1.47 43.41
C TYR A 543 -32.01 0.33 44.26
N PHE A 544 -31.94 -0.93 43.79
CA PHE A 544 -32.38 -2.09 44.57
C PHE A 544 -31.42 -2.36 45.73
N ALA A 545 -30.11 -2.24 45.51
CA ALA A 545 -29.12 -2.39 46.56
C ALA A 545 -29.27 -1.30 47.63
N VAL A 546 -29.48 -0.04 47.24
CA VAL A 546 -29.72 1.06 48.20
C VAL A 546 -31.03 0.83 48.96
N SER A 547 -32.12 0.46 48.29
CA SER A 547 -33.41 0.24 48.94
C SER A 547 -33.40 -0.93 49.93
N PHE A 548 -32.69 -2.01 49.62
CA PHE A 548 -32.55 -3.18 50.52
C PHE A 548 -31.74 -2.86 51.78
N LEU A 549 -30.84 -1.87 51.72
CA LEU A 549 -30.00 -1.47 52.85
C LEU A 549 -30.68 -0.47 53.80
N PHE A 550 -31.81 0.12 53.38
CA PHE A 550 -32.64 1.02 54.20
C PHE A 550 -33.87 0.34 54.81
N THR A 551 -34.14 -0.92 54.44
CA THR A 551 -35.06 -1.84 55.14
C THR A 551 -34.32 -2.72 56.12
#